data_AF-A0A1T4JJH0-F1
#
_entry.id   AF-A0A1T4JJH0-F1
#
_cell.length_a   1.000
_cell.length_b   1.000
_cell.length_c   1.000
_cell.angle_alpha   90.00
_cell.angle_beta   90.00
_cell.angle_gamma   90.00
#
_symmetry.space_group_name_H-M   'P 1'
#
loop_
_entity.id
_entity.type
_entity.pdbx_description
1 polymer ?
#
loop_
_entity_poly.entity_id
_entity_poly.type
_entity_poly.pdbx_seq_one_letter_code
_entity_poly.pdbx_strand_id
1 'polypeptide(L)'
;MKTEYTFDSSELESSLKECGKKGITELVVHDPEIAGNKSRLLHFFKMVEKDAPELFVSIKVNPSLIDSEVCSQALRINCSLEIPASSDVKKNRDGAELLVFDKKFYAKKCSILNNAGLVFGMELFYADNSCDTLKSFKDRVDFICAQYPNHIDFPQTENAEENSSAKVTGVFSGNDIRYARDIAFACRTFYSAGRAVAWFNSVLKPLRLSASQFFADFAEWQRVNNCDYRSGFVPENEPHSEIEKMQLLFLSIKYEEKKVSDVFPVVKDIVLLNGALSRVVAEGVESVIETQYHPDDLLGPESFDLEAFSNDVCMEHCSVRVFLNDGDVDYKVL
;
A
#
# COMPACT_ATOMS: atom_id res chain seq x y z
N MET A 1 -16.56 -18.27 1.23
CA MET A 1 -17.65 -17.60 0.45
C MET A 1 -17.83 -16.24 1.11
N LYS A 2 -17.40 -15.15 0.46
CA LYS A 2 -17.52 -13.79 1.00
C LYS A 2 -18.98 -13.38 0.87
N THR A 3 -19.65 -13.08 1.98
CA THR A 3 -21.03 -12.60 1.96
C THR A 3 -20.99 -11.09 1.86
N GLU A 4 -21.37 -10.56 0.71
CA GLU A 4 -21.44 -9.12 0.47
C GLU A 4 -22.83 -8.59 0.79
N TYR A 5 -22.87 -7.42 1.42
CA TYR A 5 -24.09 -6.69 1.75
C TYR A 5 -23.99 -5.29 1.18
N THR A 6 -25.08 -4.80 0.58
CA THR A 6 -25.18 -3.43 0.10
C THR A 6 -26.24 -2.70 0.92
N PHE A 7 -25.90 -1.49 1.36
CA PHE A 7 -26.78 -0.64 2.17
C PHE A 7 -26.96 0.70 1.47
N ASP A 8 -28.16 1.27 1.58
CA ASP A 8 -28.37 2.67 1.21
C ASP A 8 -27.94 3.59 2.38
N SER A 9 -27.53 4.80 2.04
CA SER A 9 -27.21 5.90 2.95
C SER A 9 -28.24 6.10 4.07
N SER A 10 -29.53 5.93 3.76
CA SER A 10 -30.64 6.06 4.71
C SER A 10 -30.74 4.94 5.75
N GLU A 11 -30.15 3.78 5.46
CA GLU A 11 -30.17 2.58 6.30
C GLU A 11 -28.85 2.35 7.05
N LEU A 12 -27.85 3.21 6.83
CA LEU A 12 -26.49 3.03 7.35
C LEU A 12 -26.47 2.89 8.87
N GLU A 13 -27.22 3.73 9.60
CA GLU A 13 -27.25 3.68 11.07
C GLU A 13 -27.84 2.38 11.61
N SER A 14 -29.00 1.95 11.08
CA SER A 14 -29.62 0.70 11.51
C SER A 14 -28.76 -0.50 11.14
N SER A 15 -28.10 -0.43 9.98
CA SER A 15 -27.25 -1.49 9.48
C SER A 15 -25.96 -1.66 10.30
N LEU A 16 -25.32 -0.57 10.72
CA LEU A 16 -24.13 -0.62 11.58
C LEU A 16 -24.40 -1.38 12.89
N LYS A 17 -25.56 -1.14 13.52
CA LYS A 17 -25.98 -1.85 14.75
C LYS A 17 -26.22 -3.35 14.54
N GLU A 18 -26.43 -3.77 13.29
CA GLU A 18 -26.63 -5.16 12.91
C GLU A 18 -25.35 -5.83 12.41
N CYS A 19 -24.30 -5.09 12.05
CA CYS A 19 -23.06 -5.63 11.51
C CYS A 19 -22.46 -6.73 12.40
N GLY A 20 -22.31 -6.45 13.70
CA GLY A 20 -21.79 -7.43 14.66
C GLY A 20 -22.67 -8.68 14.78
N LYS A 21 -24.00 -8.54 14.69
CA LYS A 21 -24.94 -9.68 14.73
C LYS A 21 -24.88 -10.54 13.47
N LYS A 22 -24.59 -9.92 12.33
CA LYS A 22 -24.46 -10.58 11.02
C LYS A 22 -23.06 -11.15 10.77
N GLY A 23 -22.12 -10.96 11.70
CA GLY A 23 -20.72 -11.37 11.55
C GLY A 23 -19.97 -10.57 10.47
N ILE A 24 -20.42 -9.34 10.19
CA ILE A 24 -19.75 -8.45 9.24
C ILE A 24 -18.52 -7.86 9.93
N THR A 25 -17.34 -8.11 9.37
CA THR A 25 -16.04 -7.68 9.91
C THR A 25 -15.43 -6.50 9.16
N GLU A 26 -15.91 -6.24 7.94
CA GLU A 26 -15.39 -5.19 7.05
C GLU A 26 -16.56 -4.42 6.41
N LEU A 27 -16.42 -3.10 6.34
CA LEU A 27 -17.31 -2.19 5.63
C LEU A 27 -16.49 -1.29 4.70
N VAL A 28 -16.81 -1.34 3.41
CA VAL A 28 -16.22 -0.44 2.40
C VAL A 28 -17.21 0.67 2.06
N VAL A 29 -16.79 1.92 2.20
CA VAL A 29 -17.63 3.11 2.01
C VAL A 29 -17.17 3.90 0.78
N HIS A 30 -18.01 3.90 -0.24
CA HIS A 30 -17.82 4.68 -1.48
C HIS A 30 -18.77 5.87 -1.60
N ASP A 31 -19.59 6.14 -0.59
CA ASP A 31 -20.60 7.20 -0.64
C ASP A 31 -19.96 8.61 -0.68
N PRO A 32 -20.08 9.33 -1.80
CA PRO A 32 -19.49 10.67 -1.95
C PRO A 32 -20.16 11.70 -1.05
N GLU A 33 -21.39 11.48 -0.58
CA GLU A 33 -22.08 12.38 0.35
C GLU A 33 -21.46 12.36 1.76
N ILE A 34 -20.96 11.20 2.18
CA ILE A 34 -20.24 11.03 3.44
C ILE A 34 -18.81 11.51 3.26
N ALA A 35 -18.13 10.99 2.23
CA ALA A 35 -16.71 11.23 1.97
C ALA A 35 -16.38 12.63 1.41
N GLY A 36 -17.38 13.39 0.95
CA GLY A 36 -17.24 14.73 0.40
C GLY A 36 -17.59 15.86 1.38
N ASN A 37 -18.12 15.54 2.57
CA ASN A 37 -18.52 16.53 3.56
C ASN A 37 -17.94 16.22 4.95
N LYS A 38 -17.12 17.14 5.47
CA LYS A 38 -16.43 16.95 6.77
C LYS A 38 -17.39 16.65 7.92
N SER A 39 -18.50 17.37 8.05
CA SER A 39 -19.44 17.15 9.17
C SER A 39 -20.11 15.79 9.10
N ARG A 40 -20.44 15.31 7.88
CA ARG A 40 -21.00 13.97 7.68
C ARG A 40 -19.97 12.88 7.93
N LEU A 41 -18.74 13.05 7.46
CA LEU A 41 -17.63 12.12 7.73
C LEU A 41 -17.38 11.95 9.24
N LEU A 42 -17.28 13.06 9.98
CA LEU A 42 -17.08 13.02 11.43
C LEU A 42 -18.27 12.40 12.16
N HIS A 43 -19.50 12.64 11.68
CA HIS A 43 -20.68 12.00 12.23
C HIS A 43 -20.65 10.49 12.02
N PHE A 44 -20.29 10.05 10.81
CA PHE A 44 -20.13 8.64 10.48
C PHE A 44 -19.09 7.95 11.38
N PHE A 45 -17.91 8.54 11.59
CA PHE A 45 -16.91 7.97 12.50
C PHE A 45 -17.44 7.79 13.93
N LYS A 46 -18.18 8.77 14.44
CA LYS A 46 -18.82 8.67 15.78
C LYS A 46 -19.88 7.58 15.85
N MET A 47 -20.59 7.33 14.75
CA MET A 47 -21.55 6.22 14.68
C MET A 47 -20.85 4.88 14.73
N VAL A 48 -19.75 4.71 13.97
CA VAL A 48 -18.94 3.48 13.99
C VAL A 48 -18.34 3.26 15.38
N GLU A 49 -17.71 4.27 15.99
CA GLU A 49 -17.14 4.20 17.35
C GLU A 49 -18.16 3.71 18.38
N LYS A 50 -19.42 4.13 18.23
CA LYS A 50 -20.49 3.79 19.17
C LYS A 50 -21.14 2.44 18.90
N ASP A 51 -21.51 2.18 17.65
CA ASP A 51 -22.44 1.10 17.30
C ASP A 51 -21.73 -0.12 16.69
N ALA A 52 -20.48 0.02 16.22
CA ALA A 52 -19.70 -1.05 15.62
C ALA A 52 -18.16 -0.84 15.76
N PRO A 53 -17.62 -0.74 16.99
CA PRO A 53 -16.21 -0.39 17.23
C PRO A 53 -15.19 -1.40 16.67
N GLU A 54 -15.57 -2.68 16.59
CA GLU A 54 -14.73 -3.78 16.07
C GLU A 54 -14.74 -3.88 14.53
N LEU A 55 -15.61 -3.12 13.86
CA LEU A 55 -15.75 -3.16 12.41
C LEU A 55 -14.57 -2.47 11.75
N PHE A 56 -13.87 -3.17 10.85
CA PHE A 56 -12.88 -2.52 9.99
C PHE A 56 -13.60 -1.70 8.92
N VAL A 57 -13.28 -0.41 8.81
CA VAL A 57 -13.88 0.51 7.85
C VAL A 57 -12.84 0.99 6.86
N SER A 58 -12.99 0.62 5.58
CA SER A 58 -12.25 1.26 4.49
C SER A 58 -13.14 2.32 3.86
N ILE A 59 -12.67 3.57 3.82
CA ILE A 59 -13.46 4.70 3.32
C ILE A 59 -12.67 5.55 2.34
N LYS A 60 -13.23 5.73 1.15
CA LYS A 60 -12.67 6.60 0.11
C LYS A 60 -12.95 8.06 0.43
N VAL A 61 -11.99 8.79 0.98
CA VAL A 61 -12.19 10.16 1.48
C VAL A 61 -11.68 11.21 0.49
N ASN A 62 -12.44 12.31 0.34
CA ASN A 62 -11.94 13.47 -0.39
C ASN A 62 -10.69 14.03 0.34
N PRO A 63 -9.50 14.07 -0.30
CA PRO A 63 -8.26 14.42 0.38
C PRO A 63 -8.27 15.83 0.98
N SER A 64 -9.11 16.73 0.47
CA SER A 64 -9.23 18.11 0.98
C SER A 64 -9.74 18.15 2.43
N LEU A 65 -10.55 17.16 2.84
CA LEU A 65 -11.13 17.08 4.18
C LEU A 65 -10.15 16.63 5.25
N ILE A 66 -9.04 15.99 4.86
CA ILE A 66 -8.07 15.41 5.79
C ILE A 66 -7.35 16.53 6.56
N ASP A 67 -7.62 16.61 7.85
CA ASP A 67 -6.97 17.47 8.82
C ASP A 67 -6.85 16.78 10.18
N SER A 68 -6.31 17.48 11.18
CA SER A 68 -6.08 16.93 12.50
C SER A 68 -7.36 16.46 13.21
N GLU A 69 -8.51 17.08 12.94
CA GLU A 69 -9.79 16.70 13.55
C GLU A 69 -10.31 15.39 12.95
N VAL A 70 -10.27 15.27 11.61
CA VAL A 70 -10.60 14.01 10.92
C VAL A 70 -9.69 12.89 11.40
N CYS A 71 -8.38 13.13 11.51
CA CYS A 71 -7.44 12.11 11.96
C CYS A 71 -7.71 11.67 13.40
N SER A 72 -7.99 12.62 14.29
CA SER A 72 -8.27 12.32 15.71
C SER A 72 -9.54 11.49 15.92
N GLN A 73 -10.53 11.62 15.02
CA GLN A 73 -11.73 10.78 15.05
C GLN A 73 -11.49 9.43 14.38
N ALA A 74 -10.76 9.39 13.26
CA ALA A 74 -10.41 8.14 12.58
C ALA A 74 -9.62 7.18 13.50
N LEU A 75 -8.72 7.71 14.34
CA LEU A 75 -7.94 6.90 15.32
C LEU A 75 -8.79 6.20 16.39
N ARG A 76 -10.07 6.56 16.53
CA ARG A 76 -10.98 5.95 17.53
C ARG A 76 -11.72 4.73 17.00
N ILE A 77 -11.56 4.43 15.72
CA ILE A 77 -12.20 3.30 15.05
C ILE A 77 -11.14 2.52 14.28
N ASN A 78 -11.41 1.25 14.02
CA ASN A 78 -10.56 0.44 13.16
C ASN A 78 -10.80 0.84 11.69
N CYS A 79 -9.98 1.71 11.10
CA CYS A 79 -10.20 2.18 9.74
C CYS A 79 -8.95 2.36 8.90
N SER A 80 -9.15 2.29 7.58
CA SER A 80 -8.23 2.75 6.55
C SER A 80 -8.88 3.87 5.75
N LEU A 81 -8.14 4.95 5.51
CA LEU A 81 -8.57 6.02 4.64
C LEU A 81 -8.01 5.79 3.22
N GLU A 82 -8.88 5.65 2.24
CA GLU A 82 -8.49 5.50 0.83
C GLU A 82 -8.50 6.87 0.14
N ILE A 83 -7.35 7.25 -0.41
CA ILE A 83 -7.12 8.62 -0.89
C ILE A 83 -6.96 8.60 -2.41
N PRO A 84 -7.92 9.16 -3.15
CA PRO A 84 -7.80 9.25 -4.60
C PRO A 84 -6.70 10.23 -4.98
N ALA A 85 -5.64 9.74 -5.61
CA ALA A 85 -4.51 10.55 -6.08
C ALA A 85 -4.78 11.08 -7.50
N SER A 86 -5.89 11.79 -7.66
CA SER A 86 -6.32 12.36 -8.93
C SER A 86 -5.38 13.45 -9.43
N SER A 87 -5.29 13.56 -10.75
CA SER A 87 -4.62 14.67 -11.45
C SER A 87 -5.67 15.57 -12.10
N ASP A 88 -5.39 16.87 -12.17
CA ASP A 88 -6.22 17.83 -12.89
C ASP A 88 -5.67 18.09 -14.29
N VAL A 89 -6.52 18.49 -15.23
CA VAL A 89 -6.10 19.08 -16.50
C VAL A 89 -6.31 20.60 -16.44
N LYS A 90 -5.22 21.36 -16.60
CA LYS A 90 -5.26 22.83 -16.62
C LYS A 90 -4.75 23.37 -17.94
N LYS A 91 -5.25 24.52 -18.37
CA LYS A 91 -4.73 25.23 -19.55
C LYS A 91 -3.55 26.11 -19.15
N ASN A 92 -2.46 26.03 -19.89
CA ASN A 92 -1.34 26.95 -19.77
C ASN A 92 -1.68 28.32 -20.41
N ARG A 93 -0.74 29.26 -20.37
CA ARG A 93 -0.93 30.62 -20.91
C ARG A 93 -1.21 30.64 -22.43
N ASP A 94 -0.75 29.62 -23.14
CA ASP A 94 -0.93 29.47 -24.59
C ASP A 94 -2.18 28.66 -24.95
N GLY A 95 -3.00 28.30 -23.95
CA GLY A 95 -4.25 27.54 -24.12
C GLY A 95 -4.08 26.02 -24.26
N ALA A 96 -2.86 25.50 -24.21
CA ALA A 96 -2.59 24.07 -24.24
C ALA A 96 -2.88 23.42 -22.89
N GLU A 97 -3.49 22.23 -22.94
CA GLU A 97 -3.82 21.42 -21.76
C GLU A 97 -2.55 20.76 -21.19
N LEU A 98 -2.42 20.78 -19.86
CA LEU A 98 -1.34 20.21 -19.10
C LEU A 98 -1.91 19.43 -17.92
N LEU A 99 -1.39 18.22 -17.72
CA LEU A 99 -1.67 17.44 -16.52
C LEU A 99 -0.97 18.05 -15.31
N VAL A 100 -1.71 18.31 -14.24
CA VAL A 100 -1.23 18.87 -12.99
C VAL A 100 -1.52 17.90 -11.86
N PHE A 101 -0.45 17.41 -11.24
CA PHE A 101 -0.52 16.58 -10.03
C PHE A 101 0.12 17.35 -8.86
N ASP A 102 -0.69 17.74 -7.88
CA ASP A 102 -0.25 18.59 -6.76
C ASP A 102 0.51 17.77 -5.70
N LYS A 103 1.80 17.51 -5.99
CA LYS A 103 2.71 16.81 -5.08
C LYS A 103 2.77 17.45 -3.68
N LYS A 104 2.68 18.79 -3.60
CA LYS A 104 2.76 19.50 -2.30
C LYS A 104 1.51 19.24 -1.47
N PHE A 105 0.34 19.26 -2.11
CA PHE A 105 -0.92 18.92 -1.46
C PHE A 105 -0.91 17.49 -0.92
N TYR A 106 -0.60 16.50 -1.76
CA TYR A 106 -0.59 15.10 -1.32
C TYR A 106 0.49 14.81 -0.27
N ALA A 107 1.70 15.37 -0.39
CA ALA A 107 2.74 15.22 0.62
C ALA A 107 2.30 15.76 1.98
N LYS A 108 1.60 16.91 1.99
CA LYS A 108 1.03 17.46 3.23
C LYS A 108 -0.02 16.53 3.83
N LYS A 109 -0.90 15.95 3.02
CA LYS A 109 -1.95 15.03 3.51
C LYS A 109 -1.36 13.74 4.06
N CYS A 110 -0.44 13.11 3.33
CA CYS A 110 0.25 11.90 3.78
C CYS A 110 1.05 12.16 5.07
N SER A 111 1.73 13.31 5.18
CA SER A 111 2.44 13.69 6.41
C SER A 111 1.51 13.80 7.62
N ILE A 112 0.30 14.36 7.46
CA ILE A 112 -0.67 14.44 8.57
C ILE A 112 -1.07 13.03 9.03
N LEU A 113 -1.30 12.10 8.10
CA LEU A 113 -1.72 10.73 8.39
C LEU A 113 -0.59 9.92 9.03
N ASN A 114 0.61 9.95 8.45
CA ASN A 114 1.81 9.32 8.99
C ASN A 114 2.11 9.80 10.41
N ASN A 115 2.06 11.12 10.65
CA ASN A 115 2.29 11.69 11.98
C ASN A 115 1.21 11.31 13.00
N ALA A 116 -0.01 11.01 12.53
CA ALA A 116 -1.09 10.53 13.37
C ALA A 116 -1.01 9.03 13.64
N GLY A 117 -0.18 8.28 12.89
CA GLY A 117 -0.14 6.81 12.94
C GLY A 117 -1.38 6.14 12.33
N LEU A 118 -2.06 6.81 11.38
CA LEU A 118 -3.23 6.26 10.71
C LEU A 118 -2.84 5.36 9.54
N VAL A 119 -3.61 4.29 9.37
CA VAL A 119 -3.56 3.45 8.16
C VAL A 119 -4.25 4.18 7.01
N PHE A 120 -3.59 4.26 5.86
CA PHE A 120 -4.18 4.83 4.65
C PHE A 120 -3.63 4.22 3.38
N GLY A 121 -4.49 4.16 2.36
CA GLY A 121 -4.14 3.76 1.00
C GLY A 121 -4.18 4.94 0.04
N MET A 122 -3.51 4.77 -1.10
CA MET A 122 -3.53 5.74 -2.20
C MET A 122 -4.04 5.06 -3.47
N GLU A 123 -5.10 5.58 -4.07
CA GLU A 123 -5.56 5.10 -5.37
C GLU A 123 -4.86 5.87 -6.49
N LEU A 124 -4.13 5.16 -7.35
CA LEU A 124 -3.49 5.70 -8.53
C LEU A 124 -4.16 5.23 -9.81
N PHE A 125 -4.18 6.13 -10.79
CA PHE A 125 -4.78 5.88 -12.09
C PHE A 125 -3.75 6.09 -13.21
N TYR A 126 -3.87 5.32 -14.30
CA TYR A 126 -3.12 5.47 -15.54
C TYR A 126 -4.04 5.67 -16.74
N ALA A 127 -3.65 6.54 -17.67
CA ALA A 127 -4.46 6.87 -18.86
C ALA A 127 -5.89 7.33 -18.49
N ASP A 128 -5.99 8.03 -17.36
CA ASP A 128 -7.24 8.57 -16.82
C ASP A 128 -7.62 9.91 -17.46
N ASN A 129 -6.62 10.66 -17.92
CA ASN A 129 -6.78 11.99 -18.49
C ASN A 129 -6.17 12.08 -19.90
N SER A 130 -6.71 12.97 -20.75
CA SER A 130 -6.25 13.18 -22.13
C SER A 130 -4.76 13.55 -22.24
N CYS A 131 -4.24 14.25 -21.23
CA CYS A 131 -2.85 14.69 -21.13
C CYS A 131 -1.96 13.74 -20.32
N ASP A 132 -2.48 12.62 -19.83
CA ASP A 132 -1.66 11.65 -19.11
C ASP A 132 -0.68 10.96 -20.07
N THR A 133 0.49 10.62 -19.56
CA THR A 133 1.56 9.95 -20.29
C THR A 133 2.13 8.83 -19.44
N LEU A 134 2.82 7.88 -20.05
CA LEU A 134 3.53 6.85 -19.28
C LEU A 134 4.53 7.46 -18.28
N LYS A 135 5.19 8.56 -18.67
CA LYS A 135 6.13 9.27 -17.80
C LYS A 135 5.42 9.87 -16.59
N SER A 136 4.32 10.60 -16.78
CA SER A 136 3.58 11.20 -15.66
C SER A 136 3.00 10.15 -14.72
N PHE A 137 2.58 8.99 -15.24
CA PHE A 137 2.20 7.85 -14.41
C PHE A 137 3.37 7.35 -13.54
N LYS A 138 4.53 7.09 -14.14
CA LYS A 138 5.74 6.68 -13.40
C LYS A 138 6.14 7.70 -12.34
N ASP A 139 6.11 8.99 -12.68
CA ASP A 139 6.41 10.10 -11.76
C ASP A 139 5.44 10.15 -10.56
N ARG A 140 4.18 9.72 -10.75
CA ARG A 140 3.18 9.59 -9.66
C ARG A 140 3.46 8.36 -8.79
N VAL A 141 3.75 7.21 -9.39
CA VAL A 141 4.14 5.98 -8.65
C VAL A 141 5.36 6.27 -7.77
N ASP A 142 6.41 6.85 -8.35
CA ASP A 142 7.64 7.21 -7.63
C ASP A 142 7.36 8.15 -6.44
N PHE A 143 6.51 9.15 -6.67
CA PHE A 143 6.15 10.11 -5.63
C PHE A 143 5.31 9.47 -4.51
N ILE A 144 4.30 8.67 -4.85
CA ILE A 144 3.37 8.06 -3.89
C ILE A 144 4.09 7.02 -3.02
N CYS A 145 4.93 6.16 -3.59
CA CYS A 145 5.71 5.21 -2.78
C CYS A 145 6.58 5.93 -1.73
N ALA A 146 7.13 7.10 -2.09
CA ALA A 146 7.90 7.91 -1.17
C ALA A 146 7.07 8.58 -0.05
N GLN A 147 5.73 8.48 -0.09
CA GLN A 147 4.83 8.98 0.97
C GLN A 147 4.44 7.93 2.01
N TYR A 148 4.95 6.69 1.90
CA TYR A 148 4.69 5.58 2.82
C TYR A 148 3.20 5.23 3.03
N PRO A 149 2.36 5.13 1.98
CA PRO A 149 1.00 4.60 2.16
C PRO A 149 1.07 3.11 2.54
N ASN A 150 0.12 2.62 3.32
CA ASN A 150 0.07 1.20 3.70
C ASN A 150 -0.16 0.28 2.51
N HIS A 151 -0.89 0.77 1.52
CA HIS A 151 -1.14 0.11 0.24
C HIS A 151 -1.37 1.14 -0.88
N ILE A 152 -1.16 0.68 -2.11
CA ILE A 152 -1.40 1.47 -3.31
C ILE A 152 -2.29 0.64 -4.22
N ASP A 153 -3.45 1.20 -4.55
CA ASP A 153 -4.47 0.55 -5.35
C ASP A 153 -4.52 1.16 -6.75
N PHE A 154 -4.87 0.32 -7.71
CA PHE A 154 -5.04 0.69 -9.10
C PHE A 154 -6.40 0.17 -9.57
N PRO A 155 -7.48 0.96 -9.40
CA PRO A 155 -8.85 0.49 -9.66
C PRO A 155 -9.06 -0.09 -11.06
N GLN A 156 -8.27 0.37 -12.04
CA GLN A 156 -8.29 -0.07 -13.44
C GLN A 156 -7.70 -1.48 -13.66
N THR A 157 -6.85 -1.95 -12.73
CA THR A 157 -6.23 -3.28 -12.74
C THR A 157 -6.95 -4.25 -11.80
N GLU A 158 -7.60 -3.74 -10.75
CA GLU A 158 -8.34 -4.53 -9.77
C GLU A 158 -9.74 -4.93 -10.24
N ASN A 159 -10.51 -3.99 -10.79
CA ASN A 159 -11.86 -4.22 -11.30
C ASN A 159 -12.01 -3.65 -12.72
N ALA A 160 -11.41 -4.34 -13.70
CA ALA A 160 -11.35 -3.91 -15.10
C ALA A 160 -12.73 -3.81 -15.77
N GLU A 161 -13.73 -4.54 -15.30
CA GLU A 161 -15.10 -4.54 -15.84
C GLU A 161 -15.94 -3.34 -15.35
N GLU A 162 -15.68 -2.83 -14.14
CA GLU A 162 -16.46 -1.75 -13.52
C GLU A 162 -15.84 -0.35 -13.71
N ASN A 163 -14.50 -0.26 -13.74
CA ASN A 163 -13.78 1.03 -13.68
C ASN A 163 -13.34 1.58 -15.06
N SER A 164 -14.27 1.62 -16.03
CA SER A 164 -14.13 2.19 -17.38
C SER A 164 -12.68 2.36 -17.87
N SER A 165 -12.12 1.25 -18.34
CA SER A 165 -10.74 1.00 -18.74
C SER A 165 -9.97 2.18 -19.34
N ALA A 166 -8.74 2.39 -18.85
CA ALA A 166 -7.66 3.16 -19.48
C ALA A 166 -7.81 3.29 -21.00
N LYS A 167 -7.89 4.52 -21.51
CA LYS A 167 -8.17 4.78 -22.93
C LYS A 167 -6.91 5.23 -23.65
N VAL A 168 -6.75 4.75 -24.88
CA VAL A 168 -5.69 5.24 -25.77
C VAL A 168 -5.94 6.73 -26.04
N THR A 169 -4.91 7.54 -25.85
CA THR A 169 -4.92 8.98 -26.18
C THR A 169 -3.84 9.26 -27.22
N GLY A 170 -3.77 10.50 -27.71
CA GLY A 170 -2.69 10.92 -28.62
C GLY A 170 -1.28 10.84 -28.00
N VAL A 171 -1.18 10.73 -26.67
CA VAL A 171 0.09 10.75 -25.91
C VAL A 171 0.27 9.53 -24.99
N PHE A 172 -0.72 8.62 -24.96
CA PHE A 172 -0.71 7.39 -24.15
C PHE A 172 -1.17 6.23 -25.04
N SER A 173 -0.23 5.48 -25.60
CA SER A 173 -0.52 4.41 -26.56
C SER A 173 -1.07 3.15 -25.88
N GLY A 174 -1.65 2.23 -26.67
CA GLY A 174 -2.06 0.92 -26.14
C GLY A 174 -0.89 0.09 -25.59
N ASN A 175 0.33 0.28 -26.09
CA ASN A 175 1.54 -0.32 -25.52
C ASN A 175 1.86 0.29 -24.15
N ASP A 176 1.78 1.61 -24.05
CA ASP A 176 2.02 2.32 -22.79
C ASP A 176 1.00 1.89 -21.73
N ILE A 177 -0.28 1.73 -22.10
CA ILE A 177 -1.34 1.30 -21.17
C ILE A 177 -1.02 -0.09 -20.63
N ARG A 178 -0.59 -1.03 -21.49
CA ARG A 178 -0.15 -2.35 -21.05
C ARG A 178 1.03 -2.26 -20.09
N TYR A 179 2.01 -1.43 -20.41
CA TYR A 179 3.18 -1.24 -19.56
C TYR A 179 2.82 -0.62 -18.20
N ALA A 180 1.92 0.35 -18.17
CA ALA A 180 1.41 0.96 -16.94
C ALA A 180 0.62 -0.04 -16.10
N ARG A 181 -0.23 -0.87 -16.72
CA ARG A 181 -0.94 -1.97 -16.06
C ARG A 181 0.03 -2.99 -15.46
N ASP A 182 1.06 -3.37 -16.20
CA ASP A 182 2.03 -4.37 -15.76
C ASP A 182 2.83 -3.82 -14.54
N ILE A 183 3.20 -2.53 -14.53
CA ILE A 183 3.74 -1.83 -13.33
C ILE A 183 2.74 -1.81 -12.17
N ALA A 184 1.48 -1.45 -12.44
CA ALA A 184 0.44 -1.36 -11.43
C ALA A 184 0.20 -2.72 -10.75
N PHE A 185 0.16 -3.80 -11.53
CA PHE A 185 0.03 -5.15 -11.03
C PHE A 185 1.24 -5.60 -10.21
N ALA A 186 2.45 -5.27 -10.67
CA ALA A 186 3.68 -5.49 -9.91
C ALA A 186 3.70 -4.74 -8.58
N CYS A 187 3.22 -3.50 -8.56
CA CYS A 187 3.08 -2.70 -7.34
C CYS A 187 2.04 -3.32 -6.39
N ARG A 188 0.84 -3.67 -6.89
CA ARG A 188 -0.19 -4.39 -6.12
C ARG A 188 0.35 -5.67 -5.50
N THR A 189 1.09 -6.47 -6.27
CA THR A 189 1.65 -7.74 -5.79
C THR A 189 2.76 -7.53 -4.76
N PHE A 190 3.78 -6.75 -5.11
CA PHE A 190 4.98 -6.60 -4.30
C PHE A 190 4.76 -5.70 -3.08
N TYR A 191 4.06 -4.58 -3.26
CA TYR A 191 3.95 -3.54 -2.24
C TYR A 191 2.72 -3.74 -1.36
N SER A 192 1.52 -3.80 -1.96
CA SER A 192 0.25 -3.87 -1.23
C SER A 192 0.02 -5.27 -0.65
N ALA A 193 -0.14 -6.29 -1.49
CA ALA A 193 -0.35 -7.67 -1.04
C ALA A 193 0.88 -8.24 -0.30
N GLY A 194 2.08 -7.83 -0.72
CA GLY A 194 3.34 -8.15 -0.05
C GLY A 194 3.64 -7.34 1.22
N ARG A 195 2.81 -6.36 1.57
CA ARG A 195 2.86 -5.57 2.82
C ARG A 195 4.23 -4.93 3.07
N ALA A 196 4.73 -4.21 2.06
CA ALA A 196 6.12 -3.75 2.02
C ALA A 196 6.36 -2.35 2.62
N VAL A 197 5.32 -1.62 3.01
CA VAL A 197 5.40 -0.18 3.39
C VAL A 197 6.53 0.16 4.37
N ALA A 198 6.74 -0.68 5.39
CA ALA A 198 7.69 -0.43 6.47
C ALA A 198 9.17 -0.44 6.01
N TRP A 199 9.48 -1.17 4.95
CA TRP A 199 10.87 -1.43 4.54
C TRP A 199 11.17 -1.12 3.07
N PHE A 200 10.15 -0.99 2.22
CA PHE A 200 10.29 -0.85 0.76
C PHE A 200 11.24 0.30 0.36
N ASN A 201 11.07 1.48 0.96
CA ASN A 201 11.89 2.62 0.60
C ASN A 201 13.35 2.46 1.05
N SER A 202 13.60 1.74 2.16
CA SER A 202 14.96 1.44 2.62
C SER A 202 15.69 0.50 1.65
N VAL A 203 15.00 -0.53 1.13
CA VAL A 203 15.60 -1.48 0.17
C VAL A 203 15.83 -0.89 -1.22
N LEU A 204 15.11 0.18 -1.60
CA LEU A 204 15.36 0.85 -2.87
C LEU A 204 16.64 1.71 -2.87
N LYS A 205 17.07 2.23 -1.71
CA LYS A 205 18.21 3.16 -1.64
C LYS A 205 19.51 2.55 -2.16
N PRO A 206 19.98 1.35 -1.72
CA PRO A 206 21.21 0.76 -2.24
C PRO A 206 21.11 0.40 -3.73
N LEU A 207 19.91 0.03 -4.19
CA LEU A 207 19.66 -0.30 -5.60
C LEU A 207 19.69 0.92 -6.53
N ARG A 208 19.53 2.14 -5.98
CA ARG A 208 19.43 3.41 -6.72
C ARG A 208 18.37 3.36 -7.82
N LEU A 209 17.24 2.73 -7.52
CA LEU A 209 16.09 2.61 -8.41
C LEU A 209 14.96 3.52 -7.94
N SER A 210 14.22 4.09 -8.88
CA SER A 210 12.90 4.64 -8.58
C SER A 210 11.90 3.50 -8.42
N ALA A 211 10.81 3.72 -7.67
CA ALA A 211 9.80 2.69 -7.42
C ALA A 211 9.17 2.17 -8.72
N SER A 212 8.88 3.05 -9.67
CA SER A 212 8.33 2.70 -10.98
C SER A 212 9.29 1.87 -11.83
N GLN A 213 10.61 2.11 -11.74
CA GLN A 213 11.60 1.26 -12.39
C GLN A 213 11.71 -0.10 -11.69
N PHE A 214 11.71 -0.12 -10.37
CA PHE A 214 11.71 -1.36 -9.59
C PHE A 214 10.50 -2.25 -9.93
N PHE A 215 9.29 -1.68 -9.96
CA PHE A 215 8.08 -2.42 -10.31
C PHE A 215 8.04 -2.81 -11.79
N ALA A 216 8.62 -2.02 -12.70
CA ALA A 216 8.76 -2.44 -14.09
C ALA A 216 9.65 -3.68 -14.21
N ASP A 217 10.77 -3.70 -13.48
CA ASP A 217 11.66 -4.86 -13.46
C ASP A 217 10.99 -6.08 -12.81
N PHE A 218 10.20 -5.87 -11.75
CA PHE A 218 9.43 -6.93 -11.10
C PHE A 218 8.33 -7.48 -12.01
N ALA A 219 7.65 -6.62 -12.79
CA ALA A 219 6.66 -7.05 -13.77
C ALA A 219 7.26 -7.99 -14.83
N GLU A 220 8.47 -7.69 -15.30
CA GLU A 220 9.21 -8.59 -16.20
C GLU A 220 9.56 -9.93 -15.52
N TRP A 221 9.97 -9.89 -14.25
CA TRP A 221 10.20 -11.10 -13.47
C TRP A 221 8.91 -11.93 -13.30
N GLN A 222 7.77 -11.30 -12.99
CA GLN A 222 6.48 -11.98 -12.86
C GLN A 222 6.05 -12.65 -14.16
N ARG A 223 6.28 -11.97 -15.30
CA ARG A 223 5.98 -12.51 -16.63
C ARG A 223 6.80 -13.77 -16.94
N VAL A 224 8.08 -13.80 -16.56
CA VAL A 224 8.94 -14.98 -16.73
C VAL A 224 8.55 -16.13 -15.79
N ASN A 225 8.00 -15.81 -14.62
CA ASN A 225 7.58 -16.79 -13.60
C ASN A 225 6.08 -17.16 -13.67
N ASN A 226 5.37 -16.73 -14.71
CA ASN A 226 3.94 -17.02 -14.94
C ASN A 226 3.02 -16.64 -13.76
N CYS A 227 3.29 -15.50 -13.14
CA CYS A 227 2.49 -14.92 -12.05
C CYS A 227 2.18 -13.44 -12.30
N ASP A 228 2.06 -13.07 -13.58
CA ASP A 228 1.66 -11.73 -14.02
C ASP A 228 0.13 -11.62 -14.16
N TYR A 229 -0.36 -10.41 -14.42
CA TYR A 229 -1.79 -10.13 -14.62
C TYR A 229 -2.47 -11.10 -15.62
N ARG A 230 -1.77 -11.53 -16.66
CA ARG A 230 -2.32 -12.36 -17.75
C ARG A 230 -2.45 -13.83 -17.37
N SER A 231 -1.68 -14.29 -16.39
CA SER A 231 -1.74 -15.66 -15.88
C SER A 231 -3.03 -15.94 -15.09
N GLY A 232 -3.78 -14.91 -14.71
CA GLY A 232 -4.93 -15.03 -13.80
C GLY A 232 -4.53 -15.05 -12.32
N PHE A 233 -3.26 -14.78 -12.00
CA PHE A 233 -2.77 -14.60 -10.64
C PHE A 233 -3.51 -13.45 -9.95
N VAL A 234 -4.03 -13.71 -8.75
CA VAL A 234 -4.71 -12.72 -7.91
C VAL A 234 -3.93 -12.62 -6.60
N PRO A 235 -3.13 -11.55 -6.39
CA PRO A 235 -2.23 -11.46 -5.25
C PRO A 235 -2.91 -11.65 -3.90
N GLU A 236 -4.13 -11.13 -3.73
CA GLU A 236 -4.88 -11.15 -2.46
C GLU A 236 -5.42 -12.54 -2.10
N ASN A 237 -5.42 -13.48 -3.05
CA ASN A 237 -5.81 -14.87 -2.79
C ASN A 237 -4.62 -15.72 -2.35
N GLU A 238 -3.38 -15.22 -2.46
CA GLU A 238 -2.19 -15.96 -2.09
C GLU A 238 -1.81 -15.71 -0.63
N PRO A 239 -1.32 -16.73 0.09
CA PRO A 239 -0.73 -16.54 1.41
C PRO A 239 0.43 -15.54 1.35
N HIS A 240 0.53 -14.66 2.35
CA HIS A 240 1.61 -13.66 2.39
C HIS A 240 3.00 -14.30 2.31
N SER A 241 3.18 -15.49 2.90
CA SER A 241 4.43 -16.24 2.85
C SER A 241 4.88 -16.63 1.44
N GLU A 242 3.96 -16.81 0.49
CA GLU A 242 4.33 -17.06 -0.92
C GLU A 242 4.76 -15.76 -1.61
N ILE A 243 4.09 -14.64 -1.34
CA ILE A 243 4.49 -13.32 -1.85
C ILE A 243 5.85 -12.91 -1.27
N GLU A 244 6.10 -13.16 0.02
CA GLU A 244 7.39 -12.92 0.68
C GLU A 244 8.53 -13.69 0.00
N LYS A 245 8.31 -14.95 -0.37
CA LYS A 245 9.30 -15.73 -1.15
C LYS A 245 9.57 -15.07 -2.49
N MET A 246 8.53 -14.60 -3.20
CA MET A 246 8.69 -13.88 -4.48
C MET A 246 9.49 -12.60 -4.29
N GLN A 247 9.20 -11.83 -3.23
CA GLN A 247 9.94 -10.61 -2.89
C GLN A 247 11.42 -10.90 -2.64
N LEU A 248 11.73 -11.88 -1.79
CA LEU A 248 13.11 -12.25 -1.46
C LEU A 248 13.90 -12.77 -2.66
N LEU A 249 13.29 -13.62 -3.50
CA LEU A 249 13.91 -14.13 -4.71
C LEU A 249 14.20 -13.01 -5.72
N PHE A 250 13.26 -12.07 -5.90
CA PHE A 250 13.47 -10.94 -6.78
C PHE A 250 14.55 -9.98 -6.24
N LEU A 251 14.49 -9.67 -4.94
CA LEU A 251 15.47 -8.79 -4.30
C LEU A 251 16.88 -9.38 -4.38
N SER A 252 17.06 -10.69 -4.17
CA SER A 252 18.39 -11.31 -4.28
C SER A 252 18.98 -11.11 -5.67
N ILE A 253 18.18 -11.32 -6.72
CA ILE A 253 18.58 -11.10 -8.11
C ILE A 253 18.95 -9.63 -8.34
N LYS A 254 18.15 -8.69 -7.81
CA LYS A 254 18.39 -7.25 -8.00
C LYS A 254 19.64 -6.74 -7.29
N TYR A 255 19.88 -7.20 -6.07
CA TYR A 255 21.08 -6.84 -5.32
C TYR A 255 22.35 -7.40 -5.99
N GLU A 256 22.28 -8.59 -6.57
CA GLU A 256 23.35 -9.16 -7.39
C GLU A 256 23.58 -8.37 -8.68
N GLU A 257 22.51 -8.06 -9.43
CA GLU A 257 22.57 -7.26 -10.67
C GLU A 257 23.20 -5.87 -10.42
N LYS A 258 22.87 -5.24 -9.29
CA LYS A 258 23.40 -3.92 -8.89
C LYS A 258 24.76 -3.99 -8.22
N LYS A 259 25.33 -5.19 -8.01
CA LYS A 259 26.63 -5.42 -7.37
C LYS A 259 26.72 -4.87 -5.94
N VAL A 260 25.61 -4.97 -5.20
CA VAL A 260 25.50 -4.57 -3.79
C VAL A 260 25.07 -5.76 -2.92
N SER A 261 25.41 -6.98 -3.35
CA SER A 261 25.03 -8.24 -2.67
C SER A 261 25.46 -8.30 -1.21
N ASP A 262 26.51 -7.59 -0.81
CA ASP A 262 27.00 -7.55 0.57
C ASP A 262 25.96 -6.96 1.54
N VAL A 263 25.04 -6.12 1.05
CA VAL A 263 23.94 -5.51 1.84
C VAL A 263 22.72 -6.44 1.94
N PHE A 264 22.63 -7.46 1.08
CA PHE A 264 21.45 -8.33 0.99
C PHE A 264 21.12 -9.12 2.28
N PRO A 265 22.08 -9.56 3.12
CA PRO A 265 21.76 -10.20 4.40
C PRO A 265 20.84 -9.35 5.29
N VAL A 266 21.12 -8.05 5.42
CA VAL A 266 20.29 -7.10 6.19
C VAL A 266 18.89 -6.99 5.56
N VAL A 267 18.83 -6.88 4.24
CA VAL A 267 17.58 -6.77 3.47
C VAL A 267 16.69 -7.99 3.71
N LYS A 268 17.28 -9.18 3.63
CA LYS A 268 16.58 -10.43 3.85
C LYS A 268 15.97 -10.47 5.26
N ASP A 269 16.74 -10.10 6.28
CA ASP A 269 16.26 -10.13 7.66
C ASP A 269 15.15 -9.11 7.92
N ILE A 270 15.27 -7.89 7.39
CA ILE A 270 14.21 -6.87 7.48
C ILE A 270 12.92 -7.36 6.83
N VAL A 271 13.00 -7.95 5.64
CA VAL A 271 11.82 -8.49 4.94
C VAL A 271 11.19 -9.64 5.73
N LEU A 272 12.00 -10.59 6.22
CA LEU A 272 11.51 -11.73 7.01
C LEU A 272 10.87 -11.29 8.33
N LEU A 273 11.48 -10.37 9.06
CA LEU A 273 10.97 -9.88 10.33
C LEU A 273 9.66 -9.11 10.14
N ASN A 274 9.61 -8.17 9.20
CA ASN A 274 8.38 -7.43 8.91
C ASN A 274 7.28 -8.34 8.38
N GLY A 275 7.62 -9.34 7.56
CA GLY A 275 6.65 -10.31 7.07
C GLY A 275 6.10 -11.20 8.18
N ALA A 276 6.95 -11.65 9.12
CA ALA A 276 6.53 -12.39 10.30
C ALA A 276 5.60 -11.56 11.20
N LEU A 277 5.96 -10.30 11.50
CA LEU A 277 5.12 -9.36 12.24
C LEU A 277 3.75 -9.20 11.58
N SER A 278 3.75 -9.02 10.25
CA SER A 278 2.53 -8.81 9.50
C SER A 278 1.60 -10.03 9.46
N ARG A 279 2.15 -11.25 9.29
CA ARG A 279 1.34 -12.49 9.31
C ARG A 279 0.70 -12.74 10.66
N VAL A 280 1.40 -12.42 11.75
CA VAL A 280 0.84 -12.54 13.10
C VAL A 280 -0.36 -11.62 13.27
N VAL A 281 -0.28 -10.36 12.82
CA VAL A 281 -1.37 -9.39 12.92
C VAL A 281 -2.54 -9.71 11.98
N ALA A 282 -2.27 -10.00 10.71
CA ALA A 282 -3.32 -10.12 9.70
C ALA A 282 -3.90 -11.53 9.57
N GLU A 283 -3.09 -12.56 9.85
CA GLU A 283 -3.45 -13.97 9.63
C GLU A 283 -3.48 -14.78 10.93
N GLY A 284 -3.02 -14.21 12.06
CA GLY A 284 -2.90 -14.92 13.33
C GLY A 284 -1.82 -16.02 13.32
N VAL A 285 -0.88 -15.96 12.37
CA VAL A 285 0.13 -17.01 12.16
C VAL A 285 1.43 -16.66 12.88
N GLU A 286 1.66 -17.30 14.03
CA GLU A 286 2.96 -17.26 14.71
C GLU A 286 4.06 -17.94 13.88
N SER A 287 5.28 -17.43 13.95
CA SER A 287 6.42 -18.03 13.25
C SER A 287 7.73 -17.88 14.01
N VAL A 288 8.67 -18.76 13.70
CA VAL A 288 10.07 -18.64 14.10
C VAL A 288 10.87 -18.39 12.83
N ILE A 289 11.63 -17.30 12.83
CA ILE A 289 12.50 -16.91 11.71
C ILE A 289 13.96 -16.89 12.17
N GLU A 290 14.85 -17.04 11.20
CA GLU A 290 16.29 -16.98 11.42
C GLU A 290 16.84 -15.69 10.81
N THR A 291 17.50 -14.87 11.63
CA THR A 291 18.12 -13.60 11.22
C THR A 291 19.63 -13.64 11.45
N GLN A 292 20.38 -12.85 10.69
CA GLN A 292 21.81 -12.57 10.85
C GLN A 292 22.08 -11.35 11.75
N TYR A 293 21.05 -10.58 12.07
CA TYR A 293 21.12 -9.42 12.95
C TYR A 293 20.04 -9.49 14.04
N HIS A 294 20.31 -8.80 15.15
CA HIS A 294 19.38 -8.72 16.27
C HIS A 294 18.10 -7.94 15.87
N PRO A 295 16.90 -8.40 16.25
CA PRO A 295 15.63 -7.73 15.89
C PRO A 295 15.55 -6.25 16.29
N ASP A 296 16.10 -5.89 17.45
CA ASP A 296 16.09 -4.51 17.94
C ASP A 296 16.83 -3.56 16.99
N ASP A 297 17.92 -4.01 16.36
CA ASP A 297 18.67 -3.22 15.39
C ASP A 297 17.89 -3.13 14.07
N LEU A 298 17.28 -4.24 13.63
CA LEU A 298 16.49 -4.34 12.40
C LEU A 298 15.23 -3.46 12.43
N LEU A 299 14.63 -3.27 13.60
CA LEU A 299 13.47 -2.38 13.81
C LEU A 299 13.87 -0.96 14.23
N GLY A 300 15.15 -0.77 14.55
CA GLY A 300 15.71 0.51 14.94
C GLY A 300 15.87 1.48 13.76
N PRO A 301 16.16 2.77 14.06
CA PRO A 301 16.35 3.79 13.04
C PRO A 301 17.58 3.56 12.13
N GLU A 302 18.51 2.72 12.56
CA GLU A 302 19.70 2.38 11.77
C GLU A 302 19.34 1.63 10.48
N SER A 303 18.23 0.87 10.50
CA SER A 303 17.70 0.14 9.34
C SER A 303 17.20 1.05 8.19
N PHE A 304 17.15 2.38 8.38
CA PHE A 304 16.82 3.30 7.29
C PHE A 304 17.96 3.52 6.29
N ASP A 305 19.21 3.28 6.68
CA ASP A 305 20.38 3.33 5.80
C ASP A 305 21.09 1.97 5.81
N LEU A 306 20.69 1.11 4.87
CA LEU A 306 21.16 -0.27 4.82
C LEU A 306 22.65 -0.39 4.47
N GLU A 307 23.21 0.60 3.77
CA GLU A 307 24.65 0.61 3.48
C GLU A 307 25.44 0.92 4.76
N ALA A 308 25.01 1.90 5.56
CA ALA A 308 25.63 2.17 6.86
C ALA A 308 25.43 1.01 7.83
N PHE A 309 24.19 0.50 7.95
CA PHE A 309 23.85 -0.61 8.83
C PHE A 309 24.73 -1.83 8.57
N SER A 310 24.91 -2.23 7.30
CA SER A 310 25.72 -3.39 6.94
C SER A 310 27.20 -3.25 7.30
N ASN A 311 27.70 -2.02 7.47
CA ASN A 311 29.10 -1.75 7.82
C ASN A 311 29.30 -1.58 9.33
N ASP A 312 28.32 -1.01 10.02
CA ASP A 312 28.46 -0.54 11.40
C ASP A 312 27.86 -1.51 12.44
N VAL A 313 26.83 -2.27 12.06
CA VAL A 313 26.14 -3.21 12.96
C VAL A 313 26.78 -4.59 12.88
N CYS A 314 27.09 -5.16 14.04
CA CYS A 314 27.67 -6.50 14.13
C CYS A 314 26.61 -7.58 13.84
N MET A 315 26.97 -8.56 13.02
CA MET A 315 26.11 -9.73 12.81
C MET A 315 26.03 -10.56 14.10
N GLU A 316 24.80 -10.89 14.48
CA GLU A 316 24.45 -11.81 15.56
C GLU A 316 23.35 -12.73 15.05
N HIS A 317 23.65 -14.02 14.92
CA HIS A 317 22.67 -14.97 14.44
C HIS A 317 21.61 -15.22 15.51
N CYS A 318 20.36 -14.90 15.20
CA CYS A 318 19.24 -15.02 16.12
C CYS A 318 18.16 -15.93 15.55
N SER A 319 17.60 -16.78 16.40
CA SER A 319 16.31 -17.44 16.15
C SER A 319 15.23 -16.64 16.87
N VAL A 320 14.27 -16.11 16.11
CA VAL A 320 13.33 -15.08 16.58
C VAL A 320 11.91 -15.63 16.44
N ARG A 321 11.22 -15.80 17.57
CA ARG A 321 9.79 -16.11 17.58
C ARG A 321 8.98 -14.83 17.52
N VAL A 322 8.01 -14.76 16.61
CA VAL A 322 7.05 -13.66 16.49
C VAL A 322 5.65 -14.18 16.80
N PHE A 323 4.93 -13.50 17.69
CA PHE A 323 3.66 -13.99 18.26
C PHE A 323 2.72 -12.83 18.69
N LEU A 324 1.45 -13.16 18.99
CA LEU A 324 0.51 -12.21 19.59
C LEU A 324 0.63 -12.26 21.11
N ASN A 325 0.75 -11.09 21.74
CA ASN A 325 0.79 -10.90 23.18
C ASN A 325 -0.28 -9.89 23.59
N ASP A 326 -1.34 -10.34 24.29
CA ASP A 326 -2.46 -9.50 24.72
C ASP A 326 -3.12 -8.66 23.60
N GLY A 327 -3.08 -9.15 22.37
CA GLY A 327 -3.66 -8.48 21.19
C GLY A 327 -2.67 -7.64 20.38
N ASP A 328 -1.48 -7.39 20.91
CA ASP A 328 -0.39 -6.70 20.22
C ASP A 328 0.62 -7.71 19.65
N VAL A 329 1.32 -7.31 18.58
CA VAL A 329 2.39 -8.12 18.02
C VAL A 329 3.67 -7.96 18.85
N ASP A 330 4.32 -9.07 19.15
CA ASP A 330 5.54 -9.12 19.98
C ASP A 330 6.54 -10.14 19.40
N TYR A 331 7.79 -10.05 19.81
CA TYR A 331 8.84 -10.99 19.43
C TYR A 331 9.78 -11.36 20.59
N LYS A 332 10.43 -12.51 20.45
CA LYS A 332 11.41 -12.99 21.42
C LYS A 332 12.55 -13.74 20.72
N VAL A 333 13.79 -13.39 21.06
CA VAL A 333 14.99 -14.17 20.71
C VAL A 333 15.05 -15.43 21.59
N LEU A 334 15.28 -16.59 20.97
CA LEU A 334 15.18 -17.92 21.58
C LEU A 334 16.51 -18.43 22.17
#